data_AF-A0A359E2S0-F1
#
_entry.id   AF-A0A359E2S0-F1
#
_cell.length_a   1.000
_cell.length_b   1.000
_cell.length_c   1.000
_cell.angle_alpha   90.00
_cell.angle_beta   90.00
_cell.angle_gamma   90.00
#
_symmetry.space_group_name_H-M   'P 1'
#
loop_
_entity.id
_entity.type
_entity.pdbx_description
1 polymer ?
#
loop_
_entity_poly.entity_id
_entity_poly.type
_entity_poly.pdbx_seq_one_letter_code
_entity_poly.pdbx_strand_id
1 'polypeptide(L)'
;VEDILVRHEEGGDVKINFKSVILKSVVAHHEIVDYANENADLVVMSTHGRTGLSRMLLGSTTEQVIQHLKKPQITIKPDLEE
;
A
#
# COMPACT_ATOMS: atom_id res chain seq x y z
N VAL A 1 0.40 1.61 -19.72
CA VAL A 1 1.53 0.66 -19.71
C VAL A 1 1.30 -0.23 -18.52
N GLU A 2 1.07 -1.52 -18.74
CA GLU A 2 1.01 -2.49 -17.64
C GLU A 2 2.44 -2.86 -17.30
N ASP A 3 2.78 -2.77 -16.02
CA ASP A 3 4.08 -3.14 -15.51
C ASP A 3 4.05 -4.63 -15.11
N ILE A 4 5.21 -5.30 -15.19
CA ILE A 4 5.33 -6.71 -14.82
C ILE A 4 6.38 -6.85 -13.72
N LEU A 5 5.97 -7.40 -12.58
CA LEU A 5 6.88 -7.80 -11.51
C LEU A 5 7.25 -9.26 -11.73
N VAL A 6 8.55 -9.53 -11.84
CA VAL A 6 9.09 -10.89 -12.04
C VAL A 6 9.81 -11.31 -10.77
N ARG A 7 9.38 -12.44 -10.18
CA ARG A 7 10.06 -13.09 -9.06
C ARG A 7 10.67 -14.40 -9.54
N HIS A 8 11.98 -14.53 -9.41
CA HIS A 8 12.70 -15.76 -9.71
C HIS A 8 12.59 -16.73 -8.54
N GLU A 9 12.11 -17.95 -8.79
CA GLU A 9 12.01 -19.02 -7.80
C GLU A 9 12.66 -20.31 -8.34
N GLU A 10 13.04 -21.25 -7.47
CA GLU A 10 13.72 -22.51 -7.84
C GLU A 10 12.89 -23.43 -8.76
N GLY A 11 11.64 -23.08 -9.07
CA GLY A 11 10.75 -23.77 -10.02
C GLY A 11 10.38 -22.99 -11.29
N GLY A 12 10.96 -21.81 -11.50
CA GLY A 12 10.66 -20.91 -12.62
C GLY A 12 10.26 -19.50 -12.20
N ASP A 13 9.99 -18.65 -13.20
CA ASP A 13 9.65 -17.24 -12.97
C ASP A 13 8.15 -17.07 -12.68
N VAL A 14 7.83 -16.42 -11.57
CA VAL A 14 6.47 -15.93 -11.28
C VAL A 14 6.35 -14.52 -11.82
N LYS A 15 5.37 -14.29 -12.71
CA LYS A 15 5.07 -12.98 -13.30
C LYS A 15 3.76 -12.44 -12.76
N ILE A 16 3.78 -11.22 -12.25
CA ILE A 16 2.62 -10.53 -11.71
C ILE A 16 2.42 -9.24 -12.50
N ASN A 17 1.25 -9.11 -13.14
CA ASN A 17 0.87 -7.87 -13.79
C ASN A 17 0.46 -6.86 -12.71
N PHE A 18 1.00 -5.65 -12.79
CA PHE A 18 0.62 -4.56 -11.93
C PHE A 18 0.53 -3.24 -12.70
N LYS A 19 -0.10 -2.24 -12.09
CA LYS A 19 -0.18 -0.89 -12.64
C LYS A 19 0.34 0.07 -11.59
N SER A 20 1.44 0.76 -11.90
CA SER A 20 1.88 1.88 -11.09
C SER A 20 1.06 3.13 -11.42
N VAL A 21 0.60 3.83 -10.39
CA VAL A 21 -0.14 5.09 -10.52
C VAL A 21 0.46 6.13 -9.59
N ILE A 22 0.80 7.29 -10.15
CA ILE A 22 1.32 8.44 -9.41
C ILE A 22 0.30 9.56 -9.51
N LEU A 23 -0.28 9.91 -8.36
CA LEU A 23 -1.27 10.98 -8.24
C LEU A 23 -0.70 12.10 -7.38
N LYS A 24 -0.96 13.35 -7.77
CA LYS A 24 -0.58 14.52 -6.99
C LYS A 24 -1.79 14.99 -6.20
N SER A 25 -1.66 15.06 -4.88
CA SER A 25 -2.71 15.56 -3.99
C SER A 25 -2.12 16.46 -2.91
N VAL A 26 -2.98 17.31 -2.34
CA VAL A 26 -2.66 18.11 -1.15
C VAL A 26 -2.61 17.22 0.10
N VAL A 27 -3.44 16.16 0.13
CA VAL A 27 -3.59 15.27 1.28
C VAL A 27 -3.57 13.82 0.81
N ALA A 28 -2.51 13.10 1.15
CA ALA A 28 -2.26 11.76 0.62
C ALA A 28 -3.39 10.75 0.91
N HIS A 29 -3.92 10.72 2.14
CA HIS A 29 -4.95 9.74 2.51
C HIS A 29 -6.25 9.92 1.71
N HIS A 30 -6.61 11.17 1.38
CA HIS A 30 -7.82 11.47 0.61
C HIS A 30 -7.73 10.85 -0.79
N GLU A 31 -6.63 11.10 -1.48
CA GLU A 31 -6.42 10.57 -2.83
C GLU A 31 -6.32 9.04 -2.85
N ILE A 32 -5.70 8.44 -1.82
CA ILE A 32 -5.64 6.99 -1.67
C ILE A 32 -7.04 6.41 -1.53
N VAL A 33 -7.89 6.99 -0.67
CA VAL A 33 -9.26 6.52 -0.43
C VAL A 33 -10.12 6.62 -1.68
N ASP A 34 -10.09 7.77 -2.36
CA ASP A 34 -10.88 7.98 -3.58
C ASP A 34 -10.48 7.01 -4.68
N TYR A 35 -9.18 6.91 -4.97
CA TYR A 35 -8.68 5.99 -5.98
C TYR A 35 -9.00 4.53 -5.65
N ALA A 36 -8.78 4.11 -4.41
CA ALA A 36 -9.01 2.72 -4.00
C ALA A 36 -10.50 2.34 -4.01
N ASN A 37 -11.40 3.26 -3.63
CA ASN A 37 -12.84 2.98 -3.64
C ASN A 37 -13.36 2.66 -5.06
N GLU A 38 -12.79 3.29 -6.08
CA GLU A 38 -13.16 3.08 -7.48
C GLU A 38 -12.43 1.91 -8.14
N ASN A 39 -11.19 1.62 -7.72
CA ASN A 39 -10.28 0.76 -8.48
C ASN A 39 -9.85 -0.53 -7.74
N ALA A 40 -10.23 -0.72 -6.47
CA ALA A 40 -9.78 -1.87 -5.68
C ALA A 40 -10.91 -2.62 -4.98
N ASP A 41 -10.70 -3.92 -4.79
CA ASP A 41 -11.53 -4.81 -3.96
C ASP A 41 -10.93 -5.01 -2.55
N LEU A 42 -9.62 -4.81 -2.40
CA LEU A 42 -8.86 -4.94 -1.16
C LEU A 42 -7.69 -3.93 -1.18
N VAL A 43 -7.46 -3.26 -0.06
CA VAL A 43 -6.32 -2.36 0.11
C VAL A 43 -5.29 -2.98 1.05
N VAL A 44 -4.03 -2.99 0.63
CA VAL A 44 -2.91 -3.44 1.46
C VAL A 44 -1.97 -2.26 1.69
N MET A 45 -1.71 -1.92 2.94
CA MET A 45 -0.80 -0.81 3.32
C MET A 45 0.18 -1.25 4.39
N SER A 46 1.37 -0.66 4.41
CA SER A 46 2.27 -0.82 5.55
C SER A 46 1.74 -0.06 6.77
N THR A 47 2.08 -0.51 7.98
CA THR A 47 1.73 0.23 9.21
C THR A 47 2.52 1.53 9.34
N HIS A 48 3.69 1.65 8.70
CA HIS A 48 4.49 2.86 8.68
C HIS A 48 5.27 3.02 7.37
N GLY A 49 5.78 4.22 7.14
CA GLY A 49 6.71 4.55 6.07
C GLY A 49 8.02 5.14 6.61
N ARG A 50 8.65 6.01 5.83
CA ARG A 50 10.02 6.54 6.07
C ARG A 50 10.21 7.38 7.35
N THR A 51 9.13 7.91 7.93
CA THR A 51 9.17 8.84 9.07
C THR A 51 8.83 8.20 10.43
N GLY A 52 8.46 6.92 10.47
CA GLY A 52 7.97 6.24 11.68
C GLY A 52 9.09 5.70 12.57
N LEU A 53 9.45 6.45 13.60
CA LEU A 53 10.40 6.08 14.67
C LEU A 53 9.95 4.82 15.42
N SER A 54 10.75 3.75 15.33
CA SER A 54 11.08 2.65 16.27
C SER A 54 10.04 2.05 17.26
N ARG A 55 8.77 2.46 17.31
CA ARG A 55 7.76 1.90 18.21
C ARG A 55 6.41 1.82 17.50
N MET A 56 6.05 0.60 17.08
CA MET A 56 4.72 -0.05 16.96
C MET A 56 3.42 0.77 16.78
N LEU A 57 3.42 2.04 16.37
CA LEU A 57 2.20 2.82 16.19
C LEU A 57 1.53 2.49 14.85
N LEU A 58 0.44 3.17 14.51
CA LEU A 58 -0.10 3.15 13.16
C LEU A 58 0.30 4.48 12.52
N GLY A 59 0.83 4.44 11.30
CA GLY A 59 1.22 5.62 10.56
C GLY A 59 0.01 6.50 10.26
N SER A 60 0.15 7.82 10.38
CA SER A 60 -0.97 8.76 10.26
C SER A 60 -1.72 8.64 8.92
N THR A 61 -1.03 8.32 7.84
CA THR A 61 -1.70 8.08 6.55
C THR A 61 -2.51 6.78 6.58
N THR A 62 -1.92 5.67 7.04
CA THR A 62 -2.60 4.38 7.12
C THR A 62 -3.82 4.43 8.05
N GLU A 63 -3.69 5.10 9.20
CA GLU A 63 -4.81 5.34 10.12
C GLU A 63 -5.95 6.10 9.45
N GLN A 64 -5.65 7.20 8.77
CA GLN A 64 -6.67 8.01 8.09
C GLN A 64 -7.34 7.24 6.95
N VAL A 65 -6.61 6.36 6.23
CA VAL A 65 -7.21 5.51 5.21
C VAL A 65 -8.17 4.50 5.85
N ILE A 66 -7.79 3.83 6.95
CA ILE A 66 -8.67 2.88 7.66
C ILE A 66 -9.98 3.56 8.07
N GLN A 67 -9.93 4.81 8.54
CA GLN A 67 -11.11 5.53 9.01
C GLN A 67 -12.12 5.88 7.89
N HIS A 68 -11.67 6.02 6.64
CA HIS A 68 -12.49 6.59 5.55
C HIS A 68 -12.71 5.63 4.36
N LEU A 69 -11.95 4.54 4.28
CA LEU A 69 -12.03 3.59 3.18
C LEU A 69 -13.34 2.77 3.22
N LYS A 70 -13.98 2.57 2.06
CA LYS A 70 -15.22 1.75 1.94
C LYS A 70 -14.93 0.29 1.57
N LYS A 71 -13.66 -0.05 1.38
CA LYS A 71 -13.13 -1.36 0.99
C LYS A 71 -12.43 -2.03 2.16
N PRO A 72 -12.36 -3.38 2.20
CA PRO A 72 -11.52 -4.09 3.16
C PRO A 72 -10.05 -3.61 3.10
N GLN A 73 -9.40 -3.53 4.26
CA GLN A 73 -7.99 -3.16 4.36
C GLN A 73 -7.22 -4.16 5.23
N ILE A 74 -6.01 -4.51 4.79
CA ILE A 74 -5.02 -5.26 5.56
C ILE A 74 -3.80 -4.38 5.77
N THR A 75 -3.29 -4.37 7.00
CA THR A 75 -2.03 -3.69 7.32
C THR A 75 -0.90 -4.69 7.52
N ILE A 76 0.25 -4.41 6.91
CA ILE A 76 1.47 -5.19 7.09
C ILE A 76 2.44 -4.41 7.97
N LYS A 77 2.90 -5.01 9.06
CA LYS A 77 3.99 -4.44 9.84
C LYS A 77 5.30 -4.74 9.09
N PRO A 78 6.05 -3.72 8.64
CA PRO A 78 7.33 -3.96 8.01
C PRO A 78 8.32 -4.55 9.03
N ASP A 79 9.16 -5.47 8.58
CA ASP A 79 10.28 -5.95 9.38
C ASP A 79 11.22 -4.78 9.66
N LEU A 80 11.49 -4.54 10.94
CA LEU A 80 12.55 -3.62 11.33
C LEU A 80 13.86 -4.37 11.12
N GLU A 81 14.45 -4.24 9.93
CA GLU A 81 15.90 -4.45 9.83
C GLU A 81 16.56 -3.29 10.59
N GLU A 82 17.33 -3.62 11.64
CA GLU A 82 18.20 -2.67 12.35
C GLU A 82 19.35 -2.18 11.46
#